data_AF-A0A952RR08-F1
#
_entry.id   AF-A0A952RR08-F1
#
_cell.length_a   1.000
_cell.length_b   1.000
_cell.length_c   1.000
_cell.angle_alpha   90.00
_cell.angle_beta   90.00
_cell.angle_gamma   90.00
#
_symmetry.space_group_name_H-M   'P 1'
#
loop_
_entity.id
_entity.type
_entity.pdbx_description
1 polymer ?
#
loop_
_entity_poly.entity_id
_entity_poly.type
_entity_poly.pdbx_seq_one_letter_code
_entity_poly.pdbx_strand_id
1 'polypeptide(L)'
;MSDLASTMTGVYFASLQVGTLLAVQSVGSAAWPTYAGLTAAWLAGTLVGLWLPLPRRAAIAAGLLAFEAMIALTRLWPWSRALVPVAALSIAIGGLWAGGFFTSAARRGKDRSVFFDENNGFLLGLVVTTVAFAFAGRGGLAALTLVTGGALFGLERTTS
;
A
#
# COMPACT_ATOMS: atom_id res chain seq x y z
N MET A 1 1.14 19.45 1.23
CA MET A 1 0.31 18.33 1.65
C MET A 1 -0.22 18.67 3.03
N SER A 2 -1.51 18.48 3.26
CA SER A 2 -2.12 18.65 4.57
C SER A 2 -1.78 17.46 5.48
N ASP A 3 -1.84 17.66 6.78
CA ASP A 3 -1.59 16.64 7.80
C ASP A 3 -2.51 15.42 7.57
N LEU A 4 -3.79 15.67 7.28
CA LEU A 4 -4.76 14.63 6.90
C LEU A 4 -4.33 13.80 5.68
N ALA A 5 -3.75 14.44 4.65
CA ALA A 5 -3.27 13.72 3.47
C ALA A 5 -2.02 12.87 3.77
N SER A 6 -1.16 13.31 4.68
CA SER A 6 -0.02 12.53 5.19
C SER A 6 -0.52 11.31 5.95
N THR A 7 -1.43 11.49 6.91
CA THR A 7 -2.04 10.39 7.68
C THR A 7 -2.75 9.39 6.78
N MET A 8 -3.58 9.85 5.83
CA MET A 8 -4.26 8.94 4.89
C MET A 8 -3.28 8.21 3.98
N THR A 9 -2.12 8.81 3.67
CA THR A 9 -1.07 8.14 2.90
C THR A 9 -0.48 6.98 3.69
N GLY A 10 -0.21 7.18 4.99
CA GLY A 10 0.24 6.11 5.87
C GLY A 10 -0.79 4.97 5.99
N VAL A 11 -2.07 5.31 6.17
CA VAL A 11 -3.16 4.30 6.22
C VAL A 11 -3.20 3.48 4.92
N TYR A 12 -3.08 4.15 3.77
CA TYR A 12 -3.03 3.50 2.46
C TYR A 12 -1.79 2.61 2.29
N PHE A 13 -0.61 3.04 2.73
CA PHE A 13 0.60 2.21 2.69
C PHE A 13 0.47 0.96 3.54
N ALA A 14 -0.07 1.09 4.75
CA ALA A 14 -0.33 -0.05 5.61
C ALA A 14 -1.36 -1.01 4.99
N SER A 15 -2.44 -0.50 4.37
CA SER A 15 -3.45 -1.36 3.73
C SER A 15 -2.88 -2.13 2.55
N LEU A 16 -2.00 -1.53 1.76
CA LEU A 16 -1.27 -2.22 0.69
C LEU A 16 -0.30 -3.28 1.25
N GLN A 17 0.60 -2.89 2.17
CA GLN A 17 1.64 -3.79 2.68
C GLN A 17 1.07 -4.94 3.50
N VAL A 18 0.34 -4.60 4.56
CA VAL A 18 -0.22 -5.57 5.50
C VAL A 18 -1.34 -6.35 4.83
N GLY A 19 -2.17 -5.70 4.01
CA GLY A 19 -3.23 -6.37 3.26
C GLY A 19 -2.68 -7.40 2.28
N THR A 20 -1.57 -7.10 1.59
CA THR A 20 -0.94 -8.08 0.67
C THR A 20 -0.45 -9.28 1.45
N LEU A 21 0.25 -9.04 2.57
CA LEU A 21 0.74 -10.12 3.42
C LEU A 21 -0.39 -11.02 3.91
N LEU A 22 -1.45 -10.43 4.48
CA LEU A 22 -2.60 -11.18 5.00
C LEU A 22 -3.34 -11.94 3.89
N ALA A 23 -3.55 -11.31 2.74
CA ALA A 23 -4.22 -11.95 1.61
C ALA A 23 -3.43 -13.18 1.10
N VAL A 24 -2.11 -13.04 0.93
CA VAL A 24 -1.26 -14.14 0.46
C VAL A 24 -1.12 -15.24 1.51
N GLN A 25 -0.90 -14.88 2.78
CA GLN A 25 -0.80 -15.86 3.87
C GLN A 25 -2.11 -16.63 4.08
N SER A 26 -3.27 -16.03 3.79
CA SER A 26 -4.56 -16.73 3.87
C SER A 26 -4.71 -17.90 2.89
N VAL A 27 -3.87 -17.94 1.85
CA VAL A 27 -3.90 -18.98 0.80
C VAL A 27 -2.52 -19.62 0.57
N GLY A 28 -1.55 -19.41 1.47
CA GLY A 28 -0.20 -19.91 1.37
C GLY A 28 0.29 -20.53 2.69
N SER A 29 1.25 -21.46 2.62
CA SER A 29 1.77 -22.19 3.79
C SER A 29 3.17 -21.75 4.25
N ALA A 30 3.87 -20.90 3.48
CA ALA A 30 5.25 -20.49 3.77
C ALA A 30 5.31 -19.07 4.37
N ALA A 31 5.01 -18.94 5.66
CA ALA A 31 4.85 -17.63 6.32
C ALA A 31 6.11 -16.73 6.25
N TRP A 32 7.29 -17.25 6.62
CA TRP A 32 8.53 -16.48 6.69
C TRP A 32 9.05 -16.03 5.31
N PRO A 33 9.20 -16.90 4.30
CA PRO A 33 9.63 -16.49 2.97
C PRO A 33 8.67 -15.50 2.30
N THR A 34 7.36 -15.66 2.51
CA THR A 34 6.37 -14.70 2.01
C THR A 34 6.57 -13.32 2.64
N TYR A 35 6.74 -13.24 3.96
CA TYR A 35 6.97 -11.96 4.63
C TYR A 35 8.25 -11.28 4.14
N ALA A 36 9.38 -12.00 4.11
CA ALA A 36 10.66 -11.45 3.67
C ALA A 36 10.61 -11.01 2.20
N GLY A 37 10.03 -11.84 1.32
CA GLY A 37 9.93 -11.54 -0.11
C GLY A 37 9.04 -10.35 -0.41
N LEU A 38 7.87 -10.26 0.23
CA LEU A 38 6.95 -9.13 0.04
C LEU A 38 7.54 -7.83 0.60
N THR A 39 8.18 -7.88 1.77
CA THR A 39 8.88 -6.73 2.36
C THR A 39 10.01 -6.26 1.45
N ALA A 40 10.83 -7.18 0.93
CA ALA A 40 11.91 -6.84 0.01
C ALA A 40 11.37 -6.21 -1.29
N ALA A 41 10.28 -6.75 -1.83
CA ALA A 41 9.65 -6.20 -3.04
C ALA A 41 9.04 -4.81 -2.80
N TRP A 42 8.41 -4.58 -1.64
CA TRP A 42 7.95 -3.24 -1.24
C TRP A 42 9.11 -2.24 -1.18
N LEU A 43 10.21 -2.61 -0.54
CA LEU A 43 11.41 -1.77 -0.44
C LEU A 43 12.01 -1.50 -1.81
N ALA A 44 12.08 -2.50 -2.70
CA ALA A 44 12.54 -2.31 -4.07
C ALA A 44 11.65 -1.32 -4.83
N GLY A 45 10.33 -1.45 -4.73
CA GLY A 45 9.37 -0.49 -5.29
C GLY A 45 9.54 0.92 -4.73
N THR A 46 9.73 1.03 -3.43
CA THR A 46 9.99 2.30 -2.73
C THR A 46 11.27 2.96 -3.24
N LEU A 47 12.35 2.19 -3.36
CA LEU A 47 13.62 2.68 -3.91
C LEU A 47 13.42 3.19 -5.34
N VAL A 48 12.81 2.40 -6.23
CA VAL A 48 12.51 2.84 -7.60
C VAL A 48 11.68 4.13 -7.61
N GLY A 49 10.68 4.22 -6.72
CA GLY A 49 9.85 5.41 -6.55
C GLY A 49 10.60 6.68 -6.15
N LEU A 50 11.79 6.57 -5.54
CA LEU A 50 12.61 7.74 -5.19
C LEU A 50 13.12 8.49 -6.43
N TRP A 51 13.45 7.74 -7.49
CA TRP A 51 14.05 8.27 -8.72
C TRP A 51 13.06 8.45 -9.85
N LEU A 52 11.90 7.77 -9.80
CA LEU A 52 10.91 7.83 -10.87
C LEU A 52 9.94 9.00 -10.63
N PRO A 53 9.90 10.03 -11.50
CA PRO A 53 9.01 11.18 -11.35
C PRO A 53 7.58 10.81 -11.77
N LEU A 54 6.92 9.98 -10.98
CA LEU A 54 5.54 9.59 -11.23
C LEU A 54 4.57 10.66 -10.72
N PRO A 55 3.54 11.01 -11.51
CA PRO A 55 2.42 11.76 -10.98
C PRO A 55 1.80 11.00 -9.81
N ARG A 56 1.57 11.70 -8.68
CA ARG A 56 0.97 11.13 -7.46
C ARG A 56 -0.25 10.26 -7.77
N ARG A 57 -1.19 10.79 -8.56
CA ARG A 57 -2.40 10.07 -9.00
C ARG A 57 -2.11 8.75 -9.71
N ALA A 58 -1.14 8.76 -10.61
CA ALA A 58 -0.77 7.59 -11.38
C ALA A 58 -0.14 6.53 -10.48
N ALA A 59 0.74 6.92 -9.56
CA ALA A 59 1.37 6.00 -8.61
C ALA A 59 0.34 5.38 -7.64
N ILE A 60 -0.59 6.19 -7.10
CA ILE A 60 -1.68 5.70 -6.24
C ILE A 60 -2.58 4.76 -7.04
N ALA A 61 -3.04 5.16 -8.22
CA ALA A 61 -3.90 4.31 -9.06
C ALA A 61 -3.23 2.99 -9.41
N ALA A 62 -1.94 3.00 -9.77
CA ALA A 62 -1.19 1.80 -10.09
C ALA A 62 -1.11 0.85 -8.89
N GLY A 63 -0.78 1.35 -7.70
CA GLY A 63 -0.75 0.54 -6.48
C GLY A 63 -2.12 -0.06 -6.13
N LEU A 64 -3.19 0.75 -6.25
CA LEU A 64 -4.56 0.32 -6.00
C LEU A 64 -4.98 -0.79 -6.96
N LEU A 65 -4.81 -0.57 -8.27
CA LEU A 65 -5.18 -1.55 -9.29
C LEU A 65 -4.38 -2.84 -9.16
N ALA A 66 -3.08 -2.74 -8.87
CA ALA A 66 -2.22 -3.90 -8.69
C ALA A 66 -2.62 -4.72 -7.43
N PHE A 67 -3.04 -4.04 -6.36
CA PHE A 67 -3.56 -4.69 -5.16
C PHE A 67 -4.90 -5.37 -5.41
N GLU A 68 -5.86 -4.69 -6.04
CA GLU A 68 -7.17 -5.27 -6.36
C GLU A 68 -7.05 -6.47 -7.29
N ALA A 69 -6.18 -6.40 -8.29
CA ALA A 69 -5.88 -7.53 -9.18
C ALA A 69 -5.30 -8.71 -8.39
N MET A 70 -4.38 -8.46 -7.45
CA MET A 70 -3.82 -9.50 -6.58
C MET A 70 -4.91 -10.11 -5.68
N ILE A 71 -5.77 -9.30 -5.05
CA ILE A 71 -6.90 -9.79 -4.26
C ILE A 71 -7.82 -10.67 -5.11
N ALA A 72 -8.18 -10.25 -6.33
CA ALA A 72 -8.98 -11.04 -7.24
C ALA A 72 -8.31 -12.38 -7.56
N LEU A 73 -7.00 -12.39 -7.84
CA LEU A 73 -6.25 -13.61 -8.10
C LEU A 73 -6.21 -14.55 -6.90
N THR A 74 -6.09 -14.06 -5.66
CA THR A 74 -6.16 -14.94 -4.48
C THR A 74 -7.52 -15.64 -4.36
N ARG A 75 -8.61 -15.03 -4.86
CA ARG A 75 -9.96 -15.61 -4.85
C ARG A 75 -10.16 -16.60 -5.99
N LEU A 76 -9.66 -16.28 -7.19
CA LEU A 76 -9.84 -17.09 -8.39
C LEU A 76 -8.91 -18.31 -8.42
N TRP A 77 -7.66 -18.15 -8.00
CA TRP A 77 -6.63 -19.19 -8.02
C TRP A 77 -5.92 -19.33 -6.66
N PRO A 78 -6.65 -19.70 -5.60
CA PRO A 78 -6.03 -19.96 -4.30
C PRO A 78 -4.96 -21.06 -4.42
N TRP A 79 -3.92 -20.98 -3.58
CA TRP A 79 -2.79 -21.93 -3.52
C TRP A 79 -1.87 -22.01 -4.75
N SER A 80 -2.09 -21.16 -5.76
CA SER A 80 -1.19 -21.10 -6.91
C SER A 80 0.20 -20.58 -6.51
N ARG A 81 1.26 -21.27 -6.97
CA ARG A 81 2.65 -20.84 -6.77
C ARG A 81 2.94 -19.48 -7.42
N ALA A 82 2.15 -19.10 -8.43
CA ALA A 82 2.27 -17.80 -9.09
C ALA A 82 1.78 -16.63 -8.23
N LEU A 83 1.03 -16.87 -7.13
CA LEU A 83 0.53 -15.78 -6.29
C LEU A 83 1.65 -14.99 -5.60
N VAL A 84 2.73 -15.65 -5.17
CA VAL A 84 3.85 -14.98 -4.50
C VAL A 84 4.56 -13.98 -5.44
N PRO A 85 5.01 -14.35 -6.65
CA PRO A 85 5.63 -13.38 -7.55
C PRO A 85 4.66 -12.30 -8.01
N VAL A 86 3.38 -12.60 -8.21
CA VAL A 86 2.37 -11.57 -8.52
C VAL A 86 2.19 -10.60 -7.36
N ALA A 87 2.08 -11.10 -6.13
CA ALA A 87 1.96 -10.26 -4.95
C ALA A 87 3.22 -9.41 -4.72
N ALA A 88 4.41 -9.96 -4.99
CA ALA A 88 5.67 -9.22 -4.97
C ALA A 88 5.68 -8.08 -6.01
N LEU A 89 5.19 -8.32 -7.22
CA LEU A 89 5.04 -7.27 -8.22
C LEU A 89 4.00 -6.22 -7.78
N SER A 90 2.84 -6.64 -7.28
CA SER A 90 1.79 -5.72 -6.83
C SER A 90 2.25 -4.83 -5.69
N ILE A 91 2.93 -5.40 -4.68
CA ILE A 91 3.44 -4.62 -3.54
C ILE A 91 4.61 -3.72 -3.95
N ALA A 92 5.45 -4.13 -4.91
CA ALA A 92 6.48 -3.26 -5.48
C ALA A 92 5.86 -2.07 -6.23
N ILE A 93 4.81 -2.28 -7.03
CA ILE A 93 4.07 -1.21 -7.69
C ILE A 93 3.46 -0.25 -6.65
N GLY A 94 2.89 -0.78 -5.58
CA GLY A 94 2.40 0.02 -4.45
C GLY A 94 3.49 0.87 -3.78
N GLY A 95 4.70 0.30 -3.64
CA GLY A 95 5.88 0.98 -3.10
C GLY A 95 6.34 2.19 -3.91
N LEU A 96 6.03 2.26 -5.21
CA LEU A 96 6.39 3.41 -6.05
C LEU A 96 5.86 4.73 -5.49
N TRP A 97 4.63 4.72 -4.94
CA TRP A 97 4.07 5.92 -4.29
C TRP A 97 4.81 6.26 -2.99
N ALA A 98 5.27 5.28 -2.21
CA ALA A 98 6.05 5.52 -1.00
C ALA A 98 7.36 6.26 -1.30
N GLY A 99 8.10 5.83 -2.33
CA GLY A 99 9.30 6.55 -2.77
C GLY A 99 8.97 7.97 -3.25
N GLY A 100 7.97 8.10 -4.11
CA GLY A 100 7.56 9.40 -4.64
C GLY A 100 7.07 10.38 -3.55
N PHE A 101 6.40 9.86 -2.53
CA PHE A 101 5.97 10.60 -1.35
C PHE A 101 7.15 11.19 -0.58
N PHE A 102 8.16 10.38 -0.26
CA PHE A 102 9.35 10.82 0.46
C PHE A 102 10.15 11.85 -0.33
N THR A 103 10.35 11.64 -1.63
CA THR A 103 10.99 12.63 -2.50
C THR A 103 10.20 13.94 -2.55
N SER A 104 8.86 13.87 -2.60
CA SER A 104 8.01 15.06 -2.60
C SER A 104 8.07 15.83 -1.28
N ALA A 105 8.07 15.13 -0.14
CA ALA A 105 8.18 15.73 1.19
C ALA A 105 9.55 16.42 1.38
N ALA A 106 10.64 15.72 1.03
CA ALA A 106 12.00 16.23 1.12
C ALA A 106 12.20 17.49 0.27
N ARG A 107 11.71 17.51 -0.98
CA ARG A 107 11.81 18.69 -1.86
C ARG A 107 11.07 19.92 -1.34
N ARG A 108 10.09 19.75 -0.47
CA ARG A 108 9.30 20.85 0.13
C ARG A 108 9.88 21.32 1.47
N GLY A 109 11.01 20.77 1.93
CA GLY A 109 11.59 21.08 3.23
C GLY A 109 10.67 20.74 4.41
N LYS A 110 9.70 19.84 4.21
CA LYS A 110 8.78 19.38 5.24
C LYS A 110 9.13 17.95 5.60
N ASP A 111 10.03 17.79 6.55
CA ASP A 111 10.43 16.49 7.06
C ASP A 111 9.55 16.10 8.26
N ARG A 112 9.76 16.71 9.42
CA ARG A 112 9.37 16.09 10.69
C ARG A 112 7.87 15.88 10.87
N SER A 113 7.04 16.89 10.57
CA SER A 113 5.58 16.77 10.77
C SER A 113 4.93 15.82 9.78
N VAL A 114 5.31 15.90 8.50
CA VAL A 114 4.77 15.03 7.44
C VAL A 114 5.09 13.57 7.71
N PHE A 115 6.33 13.25 8.11
CA PHE A 115 6.71 11.89 8.49
C PHE A 115 6.02 11.43 9.78
N PHE A 116 5.79 12.33 10.74
CA PHE A 116 5.07 11.98 11.97
C PHE A 116 3.62 11.60 11.68
N ASP A 117 2.91 12.41 10.89
CA ASP A 117 1.51 12.17 10.52
C ASP A 117 1.35 10.91 9.67
N GLU A 118 2.27 10.69 8.72
CA GLU A 118 2.29 9.49 7.89
C GLU A 118 2.57 8.24 8.73
N ASN A 119 3.57 8.25 9.62
CA ASN A 119 3.84 7.11 10.49
C ASN A 119 2.67 6.77 11.42
N ASN A 120 2.02 7.79 12.02
CA ASN A 120 0.81 7.56 12.82
C ASN A 120 -0.33 6.99 11.97
N GLY A 121 -0.46 7.48 10.73
CA GLY A 121 -1.37 6.91 9.75
C GLY A 121 -1.06 5.46 9.43
N PHE A 122 0.21 5.10 9.28
CA PHE A 122 0.65 3.72 9.02
C PHE A 122 0.32 2.80 10.20
N LEU A 123 0.60 3.23 11.44
CA LEU A 123 0.24 2.47 12.64
C LEU A 123 -1.27 2.26 12.77
N LEU A 124 -2.07 3.31 12.53
CA LEU A 124 -3.53 3.19 12.47
C LEU A 124 -3.96 2.21 11.37
N GLY A 125 -3.37 2.35 10.18
CA GLY A 125 -3.65 1.50 9.04
C GLY A 125 -3.31 0.04 9.30
N LEU A 126 -2.25 -0.27 10.06
CA LEU A 126 -1.91 -1.64 10.46
C LEU A 126 -3.07 -2.26 11.27
N VAL A 127 -3.56 -1.54 12.27
CA VAL A 127 -4.69 -1.98 13.10
C VAL A 127 -5.95 -2.16 12.25
N VAL A 128 -6.33 -1.12 11.49
CA VAL A 128 -7.56 -1.13 10.67
C VAL A 128 -7.52 -2.21 9.60
N THR A 129 -6.37 -2.45 8.96
CA THR A 129 -6.19 -3.48 7.94
C THR A 129 -6.35 -4.87 8.54
N THR A 130 -5.76 -5.10 9.72
CA THR A 130 -5.88 -6.37 10.44
C THR A 130 -7.33 -6.63 10.85
N VAL A 131 -8.01 -5.62 11.40
CA VAL A 131 -9.45 -5.68 11.76
C VAL A 131 -10.31 -5.95 10.53
N ALA A 132 -10.09 -5.21 9.43
CA ALA A 132 -10.83 -5.41 8.18
C ALA A 132 -10.69 -6.84 7.65
N PHE A 133 -9.48 -7.41 7.72
CA PHE A 133 -9.26 -8.80 7.35
C PHE A 133 -9.90 -9.79 8.34
N ALA A 134 -9.80 -9.55 9.64
CA ALA A 134 -10.36 -10.44 10.65
C ALA A 134 -11.88 -10.60 10.54
N PHE A 135 -12.60 -9.51 10.25
CA PHE A 135 -14.07 -9.52 10.22
C PHE A 135 -14.68 -9.67 8.82
N ALA A 136 -13.99 -9.23 7.77
CA ALA A 136 -14.51 -9.25 6.40
C ALA A 136 -13.57 -9.95 5.39
N GLY A 137 -12.50 -10.58 5.88
CA GLY A 137 -11.54 -11.32 5.08
C GLY A 137 -10.93 -10.48 3.97
N ARG A 138 -10.71 -11.12 2.82
CA ARG A 138 -10.20 -10.47 1.60
C ARG A 138 -11.19 -9.45 1.00
N GLY A 139 -12.47 -9.49 1.38
CA GLY A 139 -13.46 -8.48 1.03
C GLY A 139 -13.17 -7.15 1.72
N GLY A 140 -12.94 -7.22 3.04
CA GLY A 140 -12.57 -6.06 3.85
C GLY A 140 -11.28 -5.40 3.39
N LEU A 141 -10.26 -6.20 3.02
CA LEU A 141 -9.00 -5.68 2.49
C LEU A 141 -9.19 -4.87 1.20
N ALA A 142 -9.94 -5.40 0.22
CA ALA A 142 -10.25 -4.70 -1.01
C ALA A 142 -11.01 -3.39 -0.75
N ALA A 143 -12.07 -3.46 0.06
CA ALA A 143 -12.87 -2.30 0.41
C ALA A 143 -12.04 -1.20 1.09
N LEU A 144 -11.18 -1.59 2.04
CA LEU A 144 -10.31 -0.65 2.75
C LEU A 144 -9.35 0.07 1.79
N THR A 145 -8.66 -0.68 0.93
CA THR A 145 -7.69 -0.09 -0.03
C THR A 145 -8.39 0.82 -1.04
N LEU A 146 -9.60 0.46 -1.51
CA LEU A 146 -10.43 1.33 -2.35
C LEU A 146 -10.83 2.63 -1.63
N VAL A 147 -11.25 2.55 -0.36
CA VAL A 147 -11.62 3.72 0.44
C VAL A 147 -10.42 4.63 0.68
N THR A 148 -9.28 4.08 1.10
CA THR A 148 -8.08 4.87 1.42
C THR A 148 -7.46 5.46 0.15
N GLY A 149 -7.39 4.70 -0.94
CA GLY A 149 -6.99 5.19 -2.26
C GLY A 149 -7.92 6.30 -2.77
N GLY A 150 -9.24 6.08 -2.70
CA GLY A 150 -10.26 7.07 -3.08
C GLY A 150 -10.20 8.36 -2.27
N ALA A 151 -10.01 8.26 -0.95
CA ALA A 151 -9.83 9.40 -0.07
C ALA A 151 -8.61 10.25 -0.47
N LEU A 152 -7.50 9.61 -0.84
CA LEU A 152 -6.30 10.31 -1.31
C LEU A 152 -6.54 11.10 -2.61
N PHE A 153 -7.35 10.58 -3.55
CA PHE A 153 -7.75 11.32 -4.74
C PHE A 153 -8.63 12.54 -4.41
N GLY A 154 -9.53 12.40 -3.42
CA GLY A 154 -10.40 13.48 -2.96
C GLY A 154 -9.62 14.63 -2.32
N LEU A 155 -8.68 14.32 -1.42
CA LEU A 155 -7.85 15.28 -0.70
C LEU A 155 -6.91 16.09 -1.60
N GLU A 156 -6.63 15.60 -2.81
CA GLU A 156 -5.80 16.34 -3.76
C GLU A 156 -6.54 17.52 -4.40
N ARG A 157 -7.86 17.37 -4.66
CA ARG A 157 -8.67 18.42 -5.30
C ARG A 157 -8.84 19.68 -4.43
N THR A 158 -8.63 19.55 -3.12
CA THR A 158 -8.80 20.66 -2.16
C THR A 158 -7.50 21.41 -1.88
N THR A 159 -6.37 21.00 -2.47
CA THR A 159 -5.03 21.57 -2.18
C THR A 159 -4.31 22.13 -3.40
N SER A 160 -4.95 22.08 -4.57
CA SER A 160 -4.56 22.73 -5.83
C SER A 160 -5.34 24.03 -6.02
#